data_AF-A0A8S3HY31-F1
#
_entry.id   AF-A0A8S3HY31-F1
#
_cell.length_a   1.000
_cell.length_b   1.000
_cell.length_c   1.000
_cell.angle_alpha   90.00
_cell.angle_beta   90.00
_cell.angle_gamma   90.00
#
_symmetry.space_group_name_H-M   'P 1'
#
loop_
_entity.id
_entity.type
_entity.pdbx_description
1 polymer ?
#
loop_
_entity_poly.entity_id
_entity_poly.type
_entity_poly.pdbx_seq_one_letter_code
_entity_poly.pdbx_strand_id
1 'polypeptide(L)'
;SLVTSLAVVDDVNSFGGVFLLSSGWDRRIFIWDLTYFILFSQYTNPKADHVDEAQTASIGYIHDMDYSPHLKYFAYASSDMCVYVRKFSPKGSEMDLMYILQAKIDSEVTCIKWNFIMNQWVTGMENGEIRIWEPDGEFKQAINVRGSVHKIAIDDVQKALLIGTQDTLKVFDMEEYTCVQTNEGHTDVIRDILFIPERNQYITVSLDHTMRIWNAWSPEPFRKKVADVDPKIKFSEDLWEQIRNCVKNSIEVEDANSIVDKYFQKQYEQKHLSIHDDLPRARQVSFSNP
;
A
#
# COMPACT_ATOMS: atom_id res chain seq x y z
N SER A 1 -12.55 -14.04 -5.23
CA SER A 1 -11.55 -13.98 -4.14
C SER A 1 -11.43 -12.54 -3.70
N LEU A 2 -11.05 -12.28 -2.45
CA LEU A 2 -10.80 -10.93 -1.96
C LEU A 2 -9.47 -10.43 -2.53
N VAL A 3 -9.47 -9.26 -3.17
CA VAL A 3 -8.22 -8.54 -3.51
C VAL A 3 -7.74 -7.87 -2.24
N THR A 4 -6.54 -8.21 -1.81
CA THR A 4 -5.95 -7.75 -0.54
C THR A 4 -4.79 -6.81 -0.76
N SER A 5 -4.13 -6.89 -1.93
CA SER A 5 -2.93 -6.13 -2.19
C SER A 5 -2.86 -5.60 -3.61
N LEU A 6 -2.27 -4.41 -3.73
CA LEU A 6 -2.05 -3.67 -4.96
C LEU A 6 -0.64 -3.09 -4.93
N ALA A 7 0.07 -3.11 -6.06
CA ALA A 7 1.33 -2.41 -6.22
C ALA A 7 1.41 -1.79 -7.62
N VAL A 8 1.83 -0.53 -7.70
CA VAL A 8 1.97 0.17 -8.98
C VAL A 8 3.41 0.06 -9.45
N VAL A 9 3.58 -0.36 -10.69
CA VAL A 9 4.86 -0.39 -11.40
C VAL A 9 4.87 0.76 -12.39
N ASP A 10 5.46 1.88 -11.96
CA ASP A 10 5.63 3.08 -12.77
C ASP A 10 7.07 3.19 -13.26
N ASP A 11 7.40 2.38 -14.28
CA ASP A 11 8.69 2.45 -14.99
C ASP A 11 8.46 2.31 -16.50
N VAL A 12 7.89 3.37 -17.07
CA VAL A 12 7.55 3.46 -18.50
C VAL A 12 8.79 3.26 -19.38
N ASN A 13 9.96 3.71 -18.93
CA ASN A 13 11.21 3.60 -19.71
C ASN A 13 11.67 2.15 -19.83
N SER A 14 11.50 1.34 -18.78
CA SER A 14 11.95 -0.06 -18.79
C SER A 14 10.92 -1.02 -19.37
N PHE A 15 9.63 -0.73 -19.19
CA PHE A 15 8.56 -1.69 -19.51
C PHE A 15 7.57 -1.21 -20.57
N GLY A 16 7.69 0.03 -21.04
CA GLY A 16 6.85 0.59 -22.10
C GLY A 16 5.43 0.97 -21.65
N GLY A 17 5.15 0.99 -20.35
CA GLY A 17 3.85 1.34 -19.80
C GLY A 17 3.85 1.37 -18.27
N VAL A 18 2.71 1.80 -17.70
CA VAL A 18 2.45 1.75 -16.26
C VAL A 18 1.59 0.53 -15.98
N PHE A 19 2.03 -0.31 -15.05
CA PHE A 19 1.31 -1.54 -14.70
C PHE A 19 0.80 -1.48 -13.26
N LEU A 20 -0.34 -2.13 -13.02
CA LEU A 20 -0.84 -2.41 -11.68
C LEU A 20 -0.74 -3.91 -11.45
N LEU A 21 -0.15 -4.29 -10.33
CA LEU A 21 -0.19 -5.64 -9.81
C LEU A 21 -1.34 -5.75 -8.81
N SER A 22 -2.14 -6.80 -8.91
CA SER A 22 -3.17 -7.11 -7.90
C SER A 22 -3.09 -8.56 -7.47
N SER A 23 -3.27 -8.80 -6.17
CA SER A 23 -3.32 -10.16 -5.62
C SER A 23 -4.28 -10.28 -4.44
N GLY A 24 -4.54 -11.53 -4.07
CA GLY A 24 -5.58 -11.86 -3.10
C GLY A 24 -5.45 -13.23 -2.47
N TRP A 25 -6.54 -13.65 -1.83
CA TRP A 25 -6.65 -14.97 -1.20
C TRP A 25 -6.74 -16.14 -2.19
N ASP A 26 -6.90 -15.89 -3.48
CA ASP A 26 -6.71 -16.93 -4.50
C ASP A 26 -5.24 -17.25 -4.79
N ARG A 27 -4.31 -16.50 -4.17
CA ARG A 27 -2.86 -16.68 -4.28
C ARG A 27 -2.33 -16.38 -5.68
N ARG A 28 -3.13 -15.70 -6.50
CA ARG A 28 -2.78 -15.35 -7.88
C ARG A 28 -2.33 -13.89 -7.93
N ILE A 29 -1.49 -13.59 -8.91
CA ILE A 29 -1.04 -12.24 -9.20
C ILE A 29 -1.48 -11.91 -10.62
N PHE A 30 -2.27 -10.84 -10.74
CA PHE A 30 -2.72 -10.29 -12.01
C PHE A 30 -1.95 -9.01 -12.33
N ILE A 31 -1.71 -8.80 -13.61
CA ILE A 31 -0.97 -7.67 -14.16
C ILE A 31 -1.94 -6.92 -15.06
N TRP A 32 -2.23 -5.68 -14.70
CA TRP A 32 -3.10 -4.79 -15.45
C TRP A 32 -2.26 -3.73 -16.12
N ASP A 33 -2.50 -3.47 -17.40
CA ASP A 33 -1.90 -2.32 -18.08
C ASP A 33 -2.80 -1.11 -17.84
N LEU A 34 -2.30 -0.13 -17.08
CA LEU A 34 -3.05 1.09 -16.77
C LEU A 34 -3.05 2.08 -17.92
N THR A 35 -2.21 1.89 -18.94
CA THR A 35 -2.21 2.71 -20.16
C THR A 35 -3.46 2.42 -20.98
N TYR A 36 -3.83 1.14 -21.09
CA TYR A 36 -4.98 0.68 -21.88
C TYR A 36 -6.17 0.21 -21.03
N PHE A 37 -6.03 0.21 -19.70
CA PHE A 37 -7.05 -0.26 -18.75
C PHE A 37 -7.51 -1.70 -19.00
N ILE A 38 -6.57 -2.60 -19.32
CA ILE A 38 -6.84 -4.00 -19.60
C ILE A 38 -6.11 -4.93 -18.64
N LEU A 39 -6.68 -6.12 -18.42
CA LEU A 39 -5.92 -7.23 -17.86
C LEU A 39 -4.87 -7.67 -18.90
N PHE A 40 -3.61 -7.43 -18.61
CA PHE A 40 -2.51 -7.68 -19.53
C PHE A 40 -2.01 -9.12 -19.46
N SER A 41 -1.78 -9.63 -18.24
CA SER A 41 -1.27 -10.98 -18.01
C SER A 41 -1.58 -11.44 -16.59
N GLN A 42 -1.40 -12.73 -16.32
CA GLN A 42 -1.35 -13.30 -14.98
C GLN A 42 0.05 -13.90 -14.75
N TYR A 43 0.52 -13.90 -13.50
CA TYR A 43 1.66 -14.72 -13.10
C TYR A 43 1.45 -16.19 -13.48
N THR A 44 2.49 -16.84 -13.97
CA THR A 44 2.49 -18.29 -14.17
C THR A 44 3.87 -18.84 -13.86
N ASN A 45 3.97 -19.88 -13.03
CA ASN A 45 5.19 -20.61 -12.78
C ASN A 45 5.42 -21.65 -13.89
N PRO A 46 6.34 -21.42 -14.85
CA PRO A 46 6.57 -22.36 -15.95
C PRO A 46 7.23 -23.66 -15.49
N LYS A 47 7.73 -23.71 -14.26
CA LYS A 47 8.41 -24.87 -13.66
C LYS A 47 7.46 -25.77 -12.84
N ALA A 48 6.17 -25.44 -12.77
CA ALA A 48 5.21 -26.23 -12.01
C ALA A 48 4.80 -27.50 -12.76
N ASP A 49 4.69 -28.61 -12.05
CA ASP A 49 4.27 -29.91 -12.60
C ASP A 49 2.75 -29.95 -12.87
N HIS A 50 1.98 -29.18 -12.09
CA HIS A 50 0.52 -29.11 -12.18
C HIS A 50 0.04 -27.72 -12.63
N VAL A 51 -0.99 -27.70 -13.49
CA VAL A 51 -1.57 -26.46 -14.05
C VAL A 51 -2.09 -25.52 -12.97
N ASP A 52 -2.67 -26.07 -11.90
CA ASP A 52 -3.20 -25.27 -10.79
C ASP A 52 -2.08 -24.60 -9.98
N GLU A 53 -0.98 -25.33 -9.73
CA GLU A 53 0.22 -24.80 -9.07
C GLU A 53 0.95 -23.78 -9.95
N ALA A 54 0.89 -23.97 -11.27
CA ALA A 54 1.44 -23.02 -12.22
C ALA A 54 0.79 -21.63 -12.09
N GLN A 55 -0.48 -21.55 -11.66
CA GLN A 55 -1.19 -20.28 -11.57
C GLN A 55 -1.06 -19.58 -10.21
N THR A 56 -0.57 -20.28 -9.19
CA THR A 56 -0.42 -19.75 -7.82
C THR A 56 0.99 -19.21 -7.59
N ALA A 57 1.09 -18.05 -6.96
CA ALA A 57 2.36 -17.39 -6.66
C ALA A 57 2.97 -17.81 -5.31
N SER A 58 2.15 -18.35 -4.39
CA SER A 58 2.54 -18.79 -3.04
C SER A 58 1.66 -19.96 -2.57
N ILE A 59 2.08 -20.60 -1.48
CA ILE A 59 1.31 -21.66 -0.81
C ILE A 59 0.14 -21.03 -0.05
N GLY A 60 0.42 -19.93 0.67
CA GLY A 60 -0.53 -19.19 1.49
C GLY A 60 -1.21 -18.02 0.77
N TYR A 61 -2.18 -17.40 1.45
CA TYR A 61 -2.90 -16.22 0.99
C TYR A 61 -1.99 -15.01 0.95
N ILE A 62 -2.14 -14.17 -0.08
CA ILE A 62 -1.36 -12.94 -0.17
C ILE A 62 -2.05 -11.86 0.66
N HIS A 63 -1.33 -11.17 1.54
CA HIS A 63 -1.86 -10.14 2.43
C HIS A 63 -1.56 -8.72 1.94
N ASP A 64 -0.31 -8.46 1.54
CA ASP A 64 0.16 -7.16 1.08
C ASP A 64 1.24 -7.34 0.02
N MET A 65 1.52 -6.30 -0.74
CA MET A 65 2.52 -6.30 -1.79
C MET A 65 3.08 -4.89 -1.95
N ASP A 66 4.34 -4.80 -2.37
CA ASP A 66 4.95 -3.53 -2.76
C ASP A 66 6.00 -3.70 -3.85
N TYR A 67 6.31 -2.60 -4.54
CA TYR A 67 7.26 -2.56 -5.64
C TYR A 67 8.48 -1.69 -5.30
N SER A 68 9.65 -2.18 -5.67
CA SER A 68 10.91 -1.45 -5.63
C SER A 68 11.27 -0.98 -7.04
N PRO A 69 11.14 0.33 -7.35
CA PRO A 69 11.53 0.87 -8.65
C PRO A 69 13.02 0.73 -8.92
N HIS A 70 13.85 0.79 -7.87
CA HIS A 70 15.31 0.70 -8.00
C HIS A 70 15.76 -0.70 -8.45
N LEU A 71 15.23 -1.74 -7.82
CA LEU A 71 15.57 -3.13 -8.13
C LEU A 71 14.77 -3.67 -9.31
N LYS A 72 13.64 -3.02 -9.63
CA LYS A 72 12.59 -3.54 -10.51
C LYS A 72 12.01 -4.86 -10.01
N TYR A 73 11.97 -4.99 -8.69
CA TYR A 73 11.45 -6.16 -7.99
C TYR A 73 10.16 -5.78 -7.29
N PHE A 74 9.24 -6.71 -7.18
CA PHE A 74 8.10 -6.60 -6.29
C PHE A 74 8.18 -7.69 -5.24
N ALA A 75 7.65 -7.43 -4.06
CA ALA A 75 7.62 -8.36 -2.97
C ALA A 75 6.21 -8.46 -2.40
N TYR A 76 5.79 -9.67 -2.05
CA TYR A 76 4.45 -9.92 -1.50
C TYR A 76 4.53 -10.82 -0.27
N ALA A 77 3.74 -10.44 0.74
CA ALA A 77 3.63 -11.14 2.02
C ALA A 77 2.54 -12.21 1.95
N SER A 78 2.83 -13.40 2.47
CA SER A 78 1.95 -14.56 2.38
C SER A 78 1.70 -15.21 3.74
N SER A 79 0.52 -15.80 3.91
CA SER A 79 0.10 -16.51 5.12
C SER A 79 0.91 -17.78 5.40
N ASP A 80 1.77 -18.20 4.46
CA ASP A 80 2.76 -19.28 4.64
C ASP A 80 4.04 -18.81 5.34
N MET A 81 3.98 -17.66 6.03
CA MET A 81 5.07 -17.07 6.82
C MET A 81 6.28 -16.62 5.98
N CYS A 82 6.12 -16.58 4.66
CA CYS A 82 7.14 -16.16 3.73
C CYS A 82 6.78 -14.83 3.06
N VAL A 83 7.81 -14.08 2.71
CA VAL A 83 7.75 -13.04 1.68
C VAL A 83 8.48 -13.54 0.46
N TYR A 84 7.84 -13.40 -0.69
CA TYR A 84 8.45 -13.74 -1.97
C TYR A 84 8.84 -12.46 -2.69
N VAL A 85 10.11 -12.34 -3.07
CA VAL A 85 10.63 -11.22 -3.85
C VAL A 85 10.90 -11.69 -5.27
N ARG A 86 10.26 -11.05 -6.24
CA ARG A 86 10.33 -11.41 -7.66
C ARG A 86 10.76 -10.25 -8.51
N LYS A 87 11.46 -10.55 -9.60
CA LYS A 87 11.72 -9.57 -10.66
C LYS A 87 10.44 -9.32 -11.44
N PHE A 88 10.13 -8.05 -11.67
CA PHE A 88 8.97 -7.69 -12.48
C PHE A 88 9.25 -7.89 -13.99
N SER A 89 8.26 -8.45 -14.68
CA SER A 89 8.14 -8.44 -16.14
C SER A 89 6.66 -8.32 -16.49
N PRO A 90 6.26 -7.55 -17.52
CA PRO A 90 4.87 -7.53 -18.00
C PRO A 90 4.35 -8.91 -18.40
N LYS A 91 5.24 -9.81 -18.83
CA LYS A 91 4.90 -11.21 -19.09
C LYS A 91 5.01 -12.01 -17.79
N GLY A 92 3.87 -12.46 -17.27
CA GLY A 92 3.83 -13.11 -15.96
C GLY A 92 4.63 -14.41 -15.83
N SER A 93 4.98 -15.07 -16.94
CA SER A 93 5.87 -16.24 -16.95
C SER A 93 7.36 -15.91 -16.76
N GLU A 94 7.74 -14.65 -16.96
CA GLU A 94 9.12 -14.15 -16.86
C GLU A 94 9.37 -13.47 -15.49
N MET A 95 8.47 -13.65 -14.52
CA MET A 95 8.58 -13.11 -13.16
C MET A 95 9.40 -14.05 -12.26
N ASP A 96 10.72 -14.01 -12.42
CA ASP A 96 11.65 -14.87 -11.70
C ASP A 96 11.63 -14.61 -10.19
N LEU A 97 11.67 -15.70 -9.41
CA LEU A 97 11.86 -15.63 -7.96
C LEU A 97 13.32 -15.32 -7.66
N MET A 98 13.54 -14.22 -6.95
CA MET A 98 14.88 -13.78 -6.55
C MET A 98 15.21 -14.25 -5.15
N TYR A 99 14.30 -13.98 -4.20
CA TYR A 99 14.51 -14.24 -2.77
C TYR A 99 13.23 -14.73 -2.09
N ILE A 100 13.41 -15.51 -1.03
CA ILE A 100 12.36 -15.83 -0.07
C ILE A 100 12.82 -15.27 1.28
N LEU A 101 12.13 -14.24 1.77
CA LEU A 101 12.42 -13.66 3.09
C LEU A 101 11.54 -14.41 4.10
N GLN A 102 12.17 -15.26 4.89
CA GLN A 102 11.48 -16.07 5.88
C GLN A 102 11.96 -15.73 7.27
N ALA A 103 11.01 -15.52 8.19
CA ALA A 103 11.33 -15.39 9.58
C ALA A 103 11.72 -16.74 10.20
N LYS A 104 12.66 -16.74 11.16
CA LYS A 104 12.95 -17.94 11.97
C LYS A 104 11.84 -18.24 13.01
N ILE A 105 10.75 -17.49 12.96
CA ILE A 105 9.66 -17.51 13.94
C ILE A 105 8.39 -17.80 13.17
N ASP A 106 7.60 -18.75 13.67
CA ASP A 106 6.35 -19.19 13.07
C ASP A 106 5.24 -18.16 13.32
N SER A 107 5.24 -17.08 12.53
CA SER A 107 4.22 -16.04 12.55
C SER A 107 3.92 -15.59 11.13
N GLU A 108 2.65 -15.28 10.86
CA GLU A 108 2.25 -14.78 9.55
C GLU A 108 2.82 -13.39 9.28
N VAL A 109 3.21 -13.15 8.02
CA VAL A 109 3.64 -11.84 7.54
C VAL A 109 2.40 -11.12 7.01
N THR A 110 2.00 -10.06 7.70
CA THR A 110 0.75 -9.36 7.45
C THR A 110 0.91 -8.24 6.43
N CYS A 111 2.09 -7.64 6.35
CA CYS A 111 2.35 -6.49 5.47
C CYS A 111 3.81 -6.37 5.05
N ILE A 112 4.03 -5.72 3.91
CA ILE A 112 5.36 -5.45 3.37
C ILE A 112 5.40 -4.10 2.67
N LYS A 113 6.49 -3.36 2.88
CA LYS A 113 6.80 -2.12 2.17
C LYS A 113 8.25 -2.04 1.72
N TRP A 114 8.47 -1.43 0.56
CA TRP A 114 9.78 -1.00 0.10
C TRP A 114 10.09 0.38 0.67
N ASN A 115 11.11 0.44 1.52
CA ASN A 115 11.69 1.70 1.97
C ASN A 115 12.64 2.24 0.90
N PHE A 116 12.15 3.18 0.10
CA PHE A 116 12.93 3.82 -0.97
C PHE A 116 14.02 4.78 -0.46
N ILE A 117 13.96 5.20 0.80
CA ILE A 117 14.97 6.10 1.39
C ILE A 117 16.21 5.32 1.78
N MET A 118 16.01 4.17 2.45
CA MET A 118 17.11 3.30 2.90
C MET A 118 17.43 2.17 1.94
N ASN A 119 16.65 2.03 0.86
CA ASN A 119 16.66 0.89 -0.07
C ASN A 119 16.51 -0.45 0.66
N GLN A 120 15.45 -0.63 1.43
CA GLN A 120 15.27 -1.82 2.27
C GLN A 120 13.85 -2.34 2.21
N TRP A 121 13.66 -3.65 2.39
CA TRP A 121 12.33 -4.22 2.61
C TRP A 121 11.99 -4.13 4.10
N VAL A 122 10.76 -3.74 4.40
CA VAL A 122 10.22 -3.69 5.76
C VAL A 122 9.00 -4.60 5.82
N THR A 123 9.03 -5.60 6.69
CA THR A 123 7.96 -6.59 6.83
C THR A 123 7.39 -6.55 8.23
N GLY A 124 6.06 -6.51 8.34
CA GLY A 124 5.34 -6.60 9.62
C GLY A 124 4.72 -7.97 9.81
N MET A 125 4.74 -8.46 11.05
CA MET A 125 4.21 -9.78 11.41
C MET A 125 3.15 -9.68 12.51
N GLU A 126 2.28 -10.69 12.57
CA GLU A 126 1.20 -10.78 13.56
C GLU A 126 1.71 -10.87 15.01
N ASN A 127 2.88 -11.46 15.23
CA ASN A 127 3.52 -11.51 16.55
C ASN A 127 4.07 -10.16 17.05
N GLY A 128 3.97 -9.10 16.24
CA GLY A 128 4.43 -7.76 16.58
C GLY A 128 5.90 -7.49 16.33
N GLU A 129 6.60 -8.37 15.61
CA GLU A 129 7.95 -8.11 15.14
C GLU A 129 7.93 -7.54 13.71
N ILE A 130 8.71 -6.48 13.52
CA ILE A 130 9.04 -5.90 12.23
C ILE A 130 10.44 -6.36 11.87
N ARG A 131 10.65 -6.76 10.62
CA ARG A 131 11.97 -7.08 10.10
C ARG A 131 12.36 -6.14 8.98
N ILE A 132 13.63 -5.76 9.01
CA ILE A 132 14.29 -4.98 7.99
C ILE A 132 15.22 -5.93 7.23
N TRP A 133 15.11 -5.89 5.91
CA TRP A 133 15.90 -6.70 5.00
C TRP A 133 16.63 -5.81 4.02
N GLU A 134 17.86 -6.17 3.70
CA GLU A 134 18.63 -5.54 2.64
C GLU A 134 18.02 -5.84 1.26
N PRO A 135 18.38 -5.06 0.20
CA PRO A 135 17.87 -5.26 -1.15
C PRO A 135 17.98 -6.68 -1.70
N ASP A 136 19.05 -7.38 -1.31
CA ASP A 136 19.40 -8.74 -1.71
C ASP A 136 18.72 -9.82 -0.85
N GLY A 137 17.84 -9.41 0.06
CA GLY A 137 17.10 -10.30 0.94
C GLY A 137 17.87 -10.74 2.18
N GLU A 138 19.07 -10.20 2.45
CA GLU A 138 19.76 -10.46 3.70
C GLU A 138 19.03 -9.83 4.89
N PHE A 139 18.92 -10.57 5.99
CA PHE A 139 18.31 -10.08 7.22
C PHE A 139 19.23 -9.06 7.89
N LYS A 140 18.72 -7.84 8.11
CA LYS A 140 19.46 -6.76 8.77
C LYS A 140 19.16 -6.70 10.26
N GLN A 141 17.88 -6.48 10.60
CA GLN A 141 17.46 -6.20 11.97
C GLN A 141 15.99 -6.56 12.20
N ALA A 142 15.65 -6.86 13.46
CA ALA A 142 14.29 -7.03 13.94
C ALA A 142 13.97 -6.00 15.04
N ILE A 143 12.73 -5.52 15.05
CA ILE A 143 12.20 -4.54 16.00
C ILE A 143 10.88 -5.09 16.53
N ASN A 144 10.71 -5.16 17.86
CA ASN A 144 9.46 -5.60 18.45
C ASN A 144 8.61 -4.40 18.86
N VAL A 145 7.41 -4.26 18.29
CA VAL A 145 6.51 -3.12 18.54
C VAL A 145 5.45 -3.41 19.61
N ARG A 146 5.47 -4.59 20.24
CA ARG A 146 4.53 -5.04 21.27
C ARG A 146 3.06 -4.90 20.87
N GLY A 147 2.67 -5.63 19.83
CA GLY A 147 1.30 -5.69 19.33
C GLY A 147 1.31 -6.12 17.87
N SER A 148 0.27 -6.83 17.42
CA SER A 148 0.18 -7.31 16.04
C SER A 148 0.34 -6.16 15.05
N VAL A 149 1.24 -6.32 14.07
CA VAL A 149 1.42 -5.33 13.01
C VAL A 149 0.36 -5.60 11.94
N HIS A 150 -0.44 -4.59 11.63
CA HIS A 150 -1.49 -4.70 10.62
C HIS A 150 -1.22 -3.85 9.38
N LYS A 151 -0.50 -2.73 9.53
CA LYS A 151 -0.10 -1.89 8.41
C LYS A 151 1.24 -1.22 8.67
N ILE A 152 2.02 -1.06 7.61
CA ILE A 152 3.23 -0.24 7.57
C ILE A 152 3.05 0.84 6.51
N ALA A 153 3.42 2.07 6.85
CA ALA A 153 3.56 3.18 5.92
C ALA A 153 4.88 3.92 6.18
N ILE A 154 5.30 4.72 5.21
CA ILE A 154 6.58 5.43 5.22
C ILE A 154 6.27 6.92 5.19
N ASP A 155 6.82 7.65 6.16
CA ASP A 155 6.94 9.10 6.13
C ASP A 155 8.32 9.43 5.55
N ASP A 156 8.32 9.96 4.34
CA ASP A 156 9.53 10.28 3.58
C ASP A 156 10.09 11.67 3.84
N VAL A 157 9.29 12.56 4.43
CA VAL A 157 9.71 13.91 4.80
C VAL A 157 10.52 13.86 6.08
N GLN A 158 10.04 13.09 7.06
CA GLN A 158 10.63 13.01 8.39
C GLN A 158 11.49 11.77 8.58
N LYS A 159 11.52 10.89 7.57
CA LYS A 159 12.19 9.59 7.63
C LYS A 159 11.70 8.77 8.83
N ALA A 160 10.38 8.60 8.94
CA ALA A 160 9.78 7.74 9.96
C ALA A 160 9.00 6.53 9.38
N LEU A 161 9.06 5.39 10.06
CA LEU A 161 8.19 4.24 9.82
C LEU A 161 6.91 4.37 10.66
N LEU A 162 5.77 4.30 10.00
CA LEU A 162 4.45 4.36 10.62
C LEU A 162 3.87 2.95 10.73
N ILE A 163 3.62 2.52 11.96
CA ILE A 163 3.22 1.15 12.29
C ILE A 163 1.83 1.16 12.91
N GLY A 164 0.88 0.61 12.18
CA GLY A 164 -0.49 0.43 12.64
C GLY A 164 -0.59 -0.89 13.37
N THR A 165 -0.87 -0.82 14.67
CA THR A 165 -1.11 -2.00 15.51
C THR A 165 -2.60 -2.20 15.76
N GLN A 166 -2.96 -3.02 16.74
CA GLN A 166 -4.35 -3.27 17.09
C GLN A 166 -5.11 -2.02 17.56
N ASP A 167 -4.48 -1.04 18.19
CA ASP A 167 -5.18 0.12 18.74
C ASP A 167 -4.31 1.39 18.78
N THR A 168 -3.04 1.26 18.43
CA THR A 168 -2.07 2.35 18.44
C THR A 168 -1.36 2.52 17.11
N LEU A 169 -1.15 3.77 16.73
CA LEU A 169 -0.18 4.13 15.71
C LEU A 169 1.16 4.40 16.39
N LYS A 170 2.17 3.60 16.06
CA LYS A 170 3.55 3.80 16.53
C LYS A 170 4.39 4.38 15.40
N VAL A 171 5.23 5.35 15.73
CA VAL A 171 6.12 6.03 14.80
C VAL A 171 7.55 5.73 15.23
N PHE A 172 8.34 5.21 14.31
CA PHE A 172 9.74 4.86 14.53
C PHE A 172 10.63 5.74 13.67
N ASP A 173 11.70 6.26 14.26
CA ASP A 173 12.78 6.88 13.49
C ASP A 173 13.46 5.82 12.60
N MET A 174 13.67 6.12 11.32
CA MET A 174 14.25 5.15 10.37
C MET A 174 15.75 4.92 10.56
N GLU A 175 16.49 5.88 11.13
CA GLU A 175 17.94 5.77 11.28
C GLU A 175 18.30 4.96 12.54
N GLU A 176 17.65 5.28 13.66
CA GLU A 176 17.91 4.66 14.97
C GLU A 176 16.95 3.51 15.30
N TYR A 177 15.88 3.33 14.51
CA TYR A 177 14.83 2.31 14.76
C TYR A 177 14.22 2.40 16.17
N THR A 178 14.14 3.61 16.71
CA THR A 178 13.55 3.88 18.03
C THR A 178 12.14 4.41 17.90
N CYS A 179 11.26 4.03 18.83
CA CYS A 179 9.90 4.54 18.87
C CYS A 179 9.91 6.00 19.36
N VAL A 180 9.61 6.93 18.47
CA VAL A 180 9.65 8.39 18.74
C VAL A 180 8.29 8.99 19.06
N GLN A 181 7.20 8.32 18.65
CA GLN A 181 5.84 8.73 18.98
C GLN A 181 4.92 7.51 19.08
N THR A 182 4.00 7.51 20.05
CA THR A 182 2.91 6.54 20.17
C THR A 182 1.60 7.31 20.28
N ASN A 183 0.70 7.06 19.35
CA ASN A 183 -0.62 7.69 19.27
C ASN A 183 -1.66 6.67 19.70
N GLU A 184 -2.22 6.86 20.89
CA GLU A 184 -3.26 6.01 21.47
C GLU A 184 -4.65 6.61 21.23
N GLY A 185 -5.63 5.77 20.96
CA GLY A 185 -7.03 6.20 20.95
C GLY A 185 -7.96 5.39 20.06
N HIS A 186 -7.45 4.64 19.07
CA HIS A 186 -8.28 3.64 18.43
C HIS A 186 -8.66 2.55 19.44
N THR A 187 -9.82 1.92 19.25
CA THR A 187 -10.27 0.82 20.12
C THR A 187 -10.27 -0.53 19.41
N ASP A 188 -9.83 -0.56 18.15
CA ASP A 188 -9.71 -1.75 17.31
C ASP A 188 -8.71 -1.51 16.17
N VAL A 189 -8.43 -2.57 15.40
CA VAL A 189 -7.30 -2.71 14.47
C VAL A 189 -7.19 -1.54 13.51
N ILE A 190 -6.01 -0.92 13.44
CA ILE A 190 -5.67 0.04 12.39
C ILE A 190 -5.49 -0.72 11.07
N ARG A 191 -6.32 -0.40 10.08
CA ARG A 191 -6.35 -1.08 8.78
C ARG A 191 -5.54 -0.36 7.72
N ASP A 192 -5.45 0.96 7.79
CA ASP A 192 -4.61 1.72 6.89
C ASP A 192 -4.07 3.00 7.52
N ILE A 193 -2.96 3.49 6.95
CA ILE A 193 -2.26 4.69 7.38
C ILE A 193 -1.94 5.51 6.14
N LEU A 194 -2.29 6.79 6.17
CA LEU A 194 -1.95 7.76 5.15
C LEU A 194 -1.13 8.89 5.77
N PHE A 195 0.02 9.21 5.17
CA PHE A 195 0.76 10.43 5.49
C PHE A 195 0.35 11.57 4.56
N ILE A 196 0.15 12.76 5.13
CA ILE A 196 -0.10 14.00 4.40
C ILE A 196 1.08 14.96 4.68
N PRO A 197 2.11 14.98 3.81
CA PRO A 197 3.30 15.81 3.94
C PRO A 197 2.99 17.30 4.15
N GLU A 198 2.07 17.85 3.36
CA GLU A 198 1.77 19.29 3.28
C GLU A 198 1.15 19.83 4.57
N ARG A 199 0.51 18.95 5.35
CA ARG A 199 -0.13 19.29 6.62
C ARG A 199 0.64 18.77 7.82
N ASN A 200 1.71 18.01 7.60
CA ASN A 200 2.45 17.34 8.65
C ASN A 200 1.53 16.48 9.53
N GLN A 201 0.71 15.64 8.90
CA GLN A 201 -0.35 14.87 9.55
C GLN A 201 -0.35 13.41 9.12
N TYR A 202 -0.65 12.52 10.07
CA TYR A 202 -0.97 11.12 9.80
C TYR A 202 -2.48 10.91 9.92
N ILE A 203 -3.06 10.15 9.01
CA ILE A 203 -4.45 9.70 9.07
C ILE A 203 -4.44 8.19 9.26
N THR A 204 -5.24 7.70 10.20
CA THR A 204 -5.43 6.27 10.45
C THR A 204 -6.90 5.91 10.35
N VAL A 205 -7.20 4.78 9.71
CA VAL A 205 -8.55 4.19 9.65
C VAL A 205 -8.55 2.85 10.37
N SER A 206 -9.61 2.56 11.12
CA SER A 206 -9.68 1.40 12.01
C SER A 206 -10.97 0.61 11.86
N LEU A 207 -10.93 -0.65 12.29
CA LEU A 207 -12.10 -1.50 12.50
C LEU A 207 -13.04 -0.99 13.60
N ASP A 208 -12.62 0.00 14.41
CA ASP A 208 -13.48 0.67 15.38
C ASP A 208 -14.51 1.62 14.73
N HIS A 209 -14.60 1.58 13.40
CA HIS A 209 -15.46 2.41 12.57
C HIS A 209 -15.12 3.90 12.61
N THR A 210 -13.91 4.25 13.06
CA THR A 210 -13.43 5.64 13.10
C THR A 210 -12.18 5.84 12.25
N MET A 211 -12.02 7.11 11.85
CA MET A 211 -10.78 7.63 11.30
C MET A 211 -10.22 8.67 12.27
N ARG A 212 -8.91 8.66 12.50
CA ARG A 212 -8.22 9.63 13.36
C ARG A 212 -7.14 10.38 12.59
N ILE A 213 -6.94 11.64 12.99
CA ILE A 213 -5.91 12.52 12.43
C ILE A 213 -4.95 12.85 13.56
N TRP A 214 -3.68 12.62 13.31
CA TRP A 214 -2.57 12.85 14.24
C TRP A 214 -1.66 13.92 13.66
N ASN A 215 -1.05 14.72 14.53
CA ASN A 215 0.11 15.48 14.10
C ASN A 215 1.25 14.49 13.84
N ALA A 216 1.93 14.69 12.71
CA ALA A 216 3.12 13.95 12.41
C ALA A 216 4.20 14.26 13.44
N TRP A 217 5.15 13.33 13.57
CA TRP A 217 6.34 13.55 14.38
C TRP A 217 7.14 14.72 13.77
N SER A 218 8.26 15.11 14.35
CA SER A 218 9.30 15.86 13.63
C SER A 218 10.50 15.92 14.55
N PRO A 219 11.72 15.65 14.07
CA PRO A 219 12.91 15.76 14.91
C PRO A 219 13.18 17.22 15.32
N GLU A 220 12.70 18.18 14.53
CA GLU A 220 12.79 19.62 14.81
C GLU A 220 11.42 20.19 15.27
N PRO A 221 11.38 21.14 16.21
CA PRO A 221 10.13 21.80 16.59
C PRO A 221 9.53 22.53 15.38
N PHE A 222 8.26 22.25 15.11
CA PHE A 222 7.50 22.80 13.98
C PHE A 222 7.63 24.32 13.88
N ARG A 223 8.52 24.81 13.01
CA ARG A 223 8.48 26.20 12.54
C ARG A 223 7.51 26.25 11.39
N LYS A 224 6.34 26.84 11.64
CA LYS A 224 5.36 27.19 10.61
C LYS A 224 6.06 28.09 9.58
N LYS A 225 6.59 27.53 8.49
CA LYS A 225 6.99 28.30 7.32
C LYS A 225 5.71 28.78 6.64
N VAL A 226 5.27 29.98 7.01
CA VAL A 226 4.26 30.71 6.25
C VAL A 226 4.98 31.29 5.02
N ALA A 227 5.18 30.47 3.98
CA ALA A 227 5.61 30.79 2.61
C ALA A 227 6.12 29.46 2.00
N ASP A 228 5.61 28.87 0.92
CA ASP A 228 4.84 29.33 -0.23
C ASP A 228 3.75 28.29 -0.58
N VAL A 229 2.60 28.34 0.10
CA VAL A 229 1.42 27.67 -0.43
C VAL A 229 0.87 28.61 -1.50
N ASP A 230 0.88 28.20 -2.78
CA ASP A 230 0.15 28.93 -3.82
C ASP A 230 -1.28 29.14 -3.30
N PRO A 231 -1.75 30.38 -3.10
CA PRO A 231 -3.09 30.65 -2.55
C PRO A 231 -4.22 30.07 -3.42
N LYS A 232 -3.92 29.54 -4.60
CA LYS A 232 -4.83 28.78 -5.47
C LYS A 232 -4.97 27.31 -5.14
N ILE A 233 -4.04 26.67 -4.43
CA ILE A 233 -4.21 25.29 -3.94
C ILE A 233 -4.95 25.34 -2.61
N LYS A 234 -6.20 25.84 -2.67
CA LYS A 234 -7.18 25.50 -1.65
C LYS A 234 -7.71 24.13 -2.01
N PHE A 235 -7.47 23.13 -1.17
CA PHE A 235 -8.43 22.03 -1.07
C PHE A 235 -9.81 22.67 -0.97
N SER A 236 -10.77 22.26 -1.80
CA SER A 236 -12.14 22.76 -1.63
C SER A 236 -12.58 22.40 -0.22
N GLU A 237 -12.87 23.40 0.62
CA GLU A 237 -13.46 23.19 1.95
C GLU A 237 -14.67 22.25 1.86
N ASP A 238 -15.39 22.29 0.74
CA ASP A 238 -16.46 21.38 0.36
C ASP A 238 -16.07 19.90 0.38
N LEU A 239 -14.85 19.53 -0.04
CA LEU A 239 -14.38 18.13 -0.02
C LEU A 239 -14.03 17.71 1.42
N TRP A 240 -13.47 18.61 2.21
CA TRP A 240 -13.18 18.36 3.62
C TRP A 240 -14.44 18.32 4.48
N GLU A 241 -15.48 19.06 4.12
CA GLU A 241 -16.81 18.93 4.71
C GLU A 241 -17.52 17.67 4.22
N GLN A 242 -17.34 17.26 2.95
CA GLN A 242 -17.86 15.98 2.45
C GLN A 242 -17.20 14.79 3.12
N ILE A 243 -15.88 14.78 3.30
CA ILE A 243 -15.17 13.73 4.06
C ILE A 243 -15.63 13.76 5.53
N ARG A 244 -15.74 14.94 6.17
CA ARG A 244 -16.27 15.06 7.54
C ARG A 244 -17.73 14.61 7.66
N ASN A 245 -18.57 14.89 6.66
CA ASN A 245 -19.98 14.51 6.66
C ASN A 245 -20.15 13.02 6.34
N CYS A 246 -19.36 12.45 5.44
CA CYS A 246 -19.28 11.00 5.27
C CYS A 246 -18.83 10.31 6.55
N VAL A 247 -17.82 10.85 7.26
CA VAL A 247 -17.34 10.29 8.54
C VAL A 247 -18.33 10.52 9.70
N LYS A 248 -19.19 11.55 9.64
CA LYS A 248 -20.28 11.74 10.61
C LYS A 248 -21.52 10.89 10.29
N ASN A 249 -21.74 10.57 9.02
CA ASN A 249 -22.87 9.79 8.53
C ASN A 249 -22.51 8.30 8.31
N SER A 250 -21.25 7.90 8.49
CA SER A 250 -20.72 6.54 8.31
C SER A 250 -21.18 5.53 9.37
N ILE A 251 -22.34 5.75 9.97
CA ILE A 251 -23.16 4.69 10.56
C ILE A 251 -23.78 3.84 9.43
N GLU A 252 -23.85 4.31 8.18
CA GLU A 252 -24.28 3.49 7.04
C GLU A 252 -23.27 3.58 5.88
N VAL A 253 -22.51 2.51 5.69
CA VAL A 253 -21.42 2.37 4.73
C VAL A 253 -21.97 1.86 3.41
N GLU A 254 -21.96 2.69 2.36
CA GLU A 254 -21.93 2.23 0.96
C GLU A 254 -21.27 3.21 -0.04
N ASP A 255 -21.04 4.49 0.31
CA ASP A 255 -20.64 5.52 -0.67
C ASP A 255 -19.16 5.98 -0.67
N ALA A 256 -18.28 5.42 0.17
CA ALA A 256 -16.87 5.86 0.26
C ALA A 256 -16.07 5.64 -1.04
N ASN A 257 -16.42 4.62 -1.84
CA ASN A 257 -15.77 4.33 -3.12
C ASN A 257 -16.07 5.42 -4.18
N SER A 258 -17.23 6.09 -4.12
CA SER A 258 -17.60 7.10 -5.12
C SER A 258 -16.79 8.40 -5.01
N ILE A 259 -16.26 8.72 -3.82
CA ILE A 259 -15.56 9.99 -3.58
C ILE A 259 -14.10 9.90 -4.02
N VAL A 260 -13.46 8.75 -3.78
CA VAL A 260 -12.10 8.46 -4.23
C VAL A 260 -12.05 8.41 -5.76
N ASP A 261 -13.05 7.80 -6.41
CA ASP A 261 -13.14 7.75 -7.87
C ASP A 261 -13.33 9.14 -8.51
N LYS A 262 -14.18 10.01 -7.92
CA LYS A 262 -14.34 11.40 -8.39
C LYS A 262 -13.05 12.23 -8.24
N TYR A 263 -12.21 11.89 -7.26
CA TYR A 263 -10.93 12.57 -7.05
C TYR A 263 -9.89 12.18 -8.12
N PHE A 264 -9.78 10.88 -8.44
CA PHE A 264 -8.90 10.42 -9.52
C PHE A 264 -9.36 10.93 -10.90
N GLN A 265 -10.67 10.98 -11.15
CA GLN A 265 -11.23 11.54 -12.38
C GLN A 265 -10.83 13.02 -12.57
N LYS A 266 -10.88 13.82 -11.49
CA LYS A 266 -10.59 15.26 -11.54
C LYS A 266 -9.11 15.59 -11.65
N GLN A 267 -8.23 14.76 -11.07
CA GLN A 267 -6.77 14.82 -11.27
C GLN A 267 -6.38 14.44 -12.71
N TYR A 268 -7.07 13.46 -13.30
CA TYR A 268 -6.86 13.03 -14.68
C TYR A 268 -7.27 14.12 -15.69
N GLU A 269 -8.44 14.74 -15.51
CA GLU A 269 -8.94 15.84 -16.34
C GLU A 269 -8.08 17.12 -16.24
N GLN A 270 -7.45 17.38 -15.09
CA GLN A 270 -6.59 18.55 -14.90
C GLN A 270 -5.17 18.38 -15.45
N LYS A 271 -4.68 17.14 -15.61
CA LYS A 271 -3.37 16.86 -16.24
C LYS A 271 -3.43 16.77 -17.78
N HIS A 272 -4.60 16.53 -18.37
CA HIS A 272 -4.76 16.35 -19.81
C HIS A 272 -5.74 17.36 -20.43
N LEU A 273 -5.38 18.65 -20.39
CA LEU A 273 -5.99 19.67 -21.25
C LEU A 273 -5.09 19.95 -22.46
N SER A 274 -5.01 18.95 -23.35
CA SER A 274 -4.98 19.16 -24.80
C SER A 274 -5.13 17.82 -25.50
N ILE A 275 -5.94 17.84 -26.56
CA ILE A 275 -6.24 16.79 -27.55
C ILE A 275 -7.67 16.21 -27.39
N HIS A 276 -8.40 16.38 -28.49
CA HIS A 276 -9.81 16.14 -28.73
C HIS A 276 -10.26 14.68 -28.61
N ASP A 277 -11.51 14.56 -28.16
CA ASP A 277 -12.64 13.70 -28.58
C ASP A 277 -12.46 12.22 -28.94
N ASP A 278 -13.49 11.50 -28.47
CA ASP A 278 -13.99 10.16 -28.78
C ASP A 278 -13.27 8.96 -28.14
N LEU A 279 -13.97 8.29 -27.20
CA LEU A 279 -14.17 6.83 -27.09
C LEU A 279 -15.08 6.49 -25.85
N PRO A 280 -15.63 5.25 -25.73
CA PRO A 280 -17.04 5.02 -25.43
C PRO A 280 -17.36 4.69 -23.95
N ARG A 281 -18.64 4.89 -23.59
CA ARG A 281 -19.22 4.54 -22.29
C ARG A 281 -19.20 3.02 -22.04
N ALA A 282 -18.60 2.62 -20.91
CA ALA A 282 -18.74 1.26 -20.37
C ALA A 282 -20.18 1.02 -19.87
N ARG A 283 -20.71 -0.17 -20.17
CA ARG A 283 -22.02 -0.66 -19.73
C ARG A 283 -21.93 -1.16 -18.28
N GLN A 284 -22.84 -0.70 -17.45
CA GLN A 284 -23.17 -1.33 -16.16
C GLN A 284 -24.18 -2.45 -16.42
N VAL A 285 -23.87 -3.66 -15.96
CA VAL A 285 -24.83 -4.78 -15.86
C VAL A 285 -25.12 -4.96 -14.37
N SER A 286 -26.38 -4.72 -13.98
CA SER A 286 -26.87 -5.00 -12.64
C SER A 286 -27.29 -6.47 -12.52
N PHE A 287 -26.95 -7.09 -11.40
CA PHE A 287 -27.65 -8.26 -10.91
C PHE A 287 -28.40 -7.84 -9.65
N SER A 288 -29.73 -7.88 -9.72
CA SER A 288 -30.59 -7.84 -8.55
C SER A 288 -30.81 -9.26 -8.03
N ASN A 289 -30.97 -9.38 -6.71
CA ASN A 289 -32.05 -10.11 -6.02
C ASN A 289 -31.56 -10.68 -4.67
N PRO A 290 -32.48 -10.97 -3.75
CA PRO A 290 -33.58 -10.14 -3.24
C PRO A 290 -33.33 -9.71 -1.78
#